data_AF-A0A970TU58-F1
#
_entry.id   AF-A0A970TU58-F1
#
_cell.length_a   1.000
_cell.length_b   1.000
_cell.length_c   1.000
_cell.angle_alpha   90.00
_cell.angle_beta   90.00
_cell.angle_gamma   90.00
#
_symmetry.space_group_name_H-M   'P 1'
#
loop_
_entity.id
_entity.type
_entity.pdbx_description
1 polymer ?
#
loop_
_entity_poly.entity_id
_entity_poly.type
_entity_poly.pdbx_seq_one_letter_code
_entity_poly.pdbx_strand_id
1 'polypeptide(L)' 'MAKTYKLTESQIPERRTESLYADVIADFTAQGAESMRVSMEGMKPATLRAGLRRALKGNEQVRLAQRGEETYLIRDSQA' A
#
# COMPACT_ATOMS: atom_id res chain seq x y z
N MET A 1 3.22 40.79 -22.54
CA MET A 1 3.20 40.13 -21.22
C MET A 1 4.11 38.91 -21.29
N ALA A 2 5.25 38.92 -20.59
CA ALA A 2 6.17 37.78 -20.62
C ALA A 2 5.65 36.69 -19.68
N LYS A 3 5.59 35.45 -20.16
CA LYS A 3 5.19 34.30 -19.33
C LYS A 3 6.37 33.94 -18.43
N THR A 4 6.25 34.18 -17.13
CA THR A 4 7.26 33.81 -16.14
C THR A 4 7.07 32.34 -15.74
N TYR A 5 7.82 31.43 -16.36
CA TYR A 5 7.91 30.04 -15.92
C TYR A 5 9.37 29.59 -15.90
N LYS A 6 9.68 28.63 -15.01
CA LYS A 6 11.00 28.04 -14.84
C LYS A 6 10.90 26.55 -15.15
N LEU A 7 11.74 26.09 -16.06
CA LEU A 7 11.94 24.67 -16.34
C LEU A 7 13.25 24.25 -15.66
N THR A 8 13.22 23.14 -14.95
CA THR A 8 14.39 22.50 -14.34
C THR A 8 14.48 21.09 -14.89
N GLU A 9 15.66 20.74 -15.37
CA GLU A 9 15.97 19.39 -15.82
C GLU A 9 15.92 18.43 -14.63
N SER A 10 15.17 17.34 -14.78
CA SER A 10 15.05 16.27 -13.81
C SER A 10 14.91 14.98 -14.57
N GLN A 11 15.57 13.92 -14.11
CA GLN A 11 15.29 12.58 -14.62
C GLN A 11 13.84 12.22 -14.31
N ILE A 12 13.17 11.58 -15.28
CA ILE A 12 11.85 11.01 -15.05
C ILE A 12 12.07 9.88 -14.05
N PRO A 13 11.43 9.90 -12.86
CA PRO A 13 11.56 8.81 -11.91
C PRO A 13 11.15 7.51 -12.61
N GLU A 14 11.97 6.47 -12.49
CA GLU A 14 11.61 5.15 -13.02
C GLU A 14 10.23 4.77 -12.48
N ARG A 15 9.34 4.40 -13.40
CA ARG A 15 8.03 3.87 -13.00
C ARG A 15 8.28 2.61 -12.18
N ARG A 16 8.04 2.67 -10.87
CA ARG A 16 7.76 1.45 -10.12
C ARG A 16 6.55 0.80 -10.77
N THR A 17 6.75 -0.35 -11.40
CA THR A 17 5.68 -1.21 -11.92
C THR A 17 4.82 -1.75 -10.79
N GLU A 18 5.38 -1.84 -9.59
CA GLU A 18 4.72 -2.36 -8.39
C GLU A 18 4.29 -1.21 -7.47
N SER A 19 3.03 -1.27 -7.04
CA SER A 19 2.48 -0.26 -6.13
C SER A 19 3.04 -0.46 -4.72
N LEU A 20 3.30 0.62 -3.99
CA LEU A 20 3.70 0.58 -2.58
C LEU A 20 2.86 -0.37 -1.71
N TYR A 21 1.56 -0.49 -1.98
CA TYR A 21 0.68 -1.39 -1.25
C TYR A 21 0.90 -2.87 -1.58
N ALA A 22 1.37 -3.19 -2.78
CA ALA A 22 1.77 -4.53 -3.17
C ALA A 22 3.05 -4.94 -2.44
N ASP A 23 4.03 -4.03 -2.32
CA ASP A 23 5.26 -4.23 -1.54
C ASP A 23 4.90 -4.59 -0.09
N VAL A 24 4.00 -3.83 0.54
CA VAL A 24 3.53 -4.11 1.92
C VAL A 24 2.90 -5.50 2.06
N ILE A 25 2.13 -5.95 1.07
CA ILE A 25 1.52 -7.28 1.09
C ILE A 25 2.57 -8.37 0.90
N ALA A 26 3.55 -8.16 0.01
CA ALA A 26 4.65 -9.08 -0.20
C ALA A 26 5.50 -9.23 1.07
N ASP A 27 5.83 -8.13 1.74
CA ASP A 27 6.55 -8.11 3.00
C ASP A 27 5.78 -8.85 4.10
N PHE A 28 4.46 -8.62 4.21
CA PHE A 28 3.60 -9.34 5.15
C PHE A 28 3.62 -10.86 4.89
N THR A 29 3.49 -11.27 3.63
CA THR A 29 3.52 -12.69 3.26
C THR A 29 4.88 -13.32 3.56
N ALA A 30 5.97 -12.62 3.24
CA ALA A 30 7.34 -13.08 3.46
C ALA A 30 7.68 -13.25 4.95
N GLN A 31 7.13 -12.40 5.83
CA GLN A 31 7.34 -12.51 7.27
C GLN A 31 6.67 -13.74 7.90
N GLY A 32 5.69 -14.36 7.23
CA GLY A 32 5.09 -15.59 7.74
C GLY A 32 4.06 -15.42 8.85
N ALA A 33 3.80 -14.18 9.31
CA ALA A 33 2.91 -13.90 10.43
C ALA A 33 1.42 -14.18 10.12
N GLU A 34 0.64 -14.51 11.14
CA GLU A 34 -0.81 -14.72 11.00
C GLU A 34 -1.58 -13.40 10.78
N SER A 35 -1.16 -12.35 11.48
CA SER A 35 -1.73 -11.02 11.36
C SER A 35 -0.71 -9.94 11.69
N MET A 36 -0.84 -8.78 11.04
CA MET A 36 0.01 -7.62 11.32
C MET A 36 -0.78 -6.33 11.16
N ARG A 37 -0.50 -5.38 12.07
CA ARG A 37 -0.99 -4.00 11.93
C ARG A 37 -0.17 -3.29 10.87
N VAL A 38 -0.85 -2.60 9.96
CA VAL A 38 -0.23 -1.74 8.97
C VAL A 38 -0.54 -0.28 9.33
N SER A 39 0.51 0.52 9.45
CA SER A 39 0.43 1.96 9.63
C SER A 39 1.49 2.64 8.78
N MET A 40 1.13 3.80 8.21
CA MET A 40 2.04 4.60 7.40
C MET A 40 2.01 6.05 7.90
N GLU A 41 3.17 6.58 8.25
CA GLU A 41 3.30 7.97 8.68
C GLU A 41 2.89 8.93 7.54
N GLY A 42 2.17 9.99 7.89
CA GLY A 42 1.68 10.98 6.91
C GLY A 42 0.52 10.51 6.02
N MET A 43 0.09 9.25 6.12
CA MET A 43 -1.04 8.73 5.34
C MET A 43 -2.30 8.58 6.21
N LYS A 44 -3.42 9.10 5.71
CA LYS A 44 -4.72 8.92 6.37
C LYS A 44 -5.11 7.43 6.38
N PRO A 45 -5.67 6.89 7.49
CA PRO A 45 -6.07 5.48 7.57
C PRO A 45 -7.01 5.04 6.44
N ALA A 46 -7.94 5.91 6.04
CA ALA A 46 -8.86 5.62 4.94
C ALA A 46 -8.16 5.45 3.58
N THR A 47 -7.10 6.21 3.32
CA THR A 47 -6.29 6.12 2.10
C THR A 47 -5.47 4.83 2.09
N LEU A 48 -4.83 4.51 3.22
CA LEU A 48 -4.10 3.25 3.39
C LEU A 48 -5.02 2.05 3.12
N ARG A 49 -6.19 2.02 3.74
CA ARG A 49 -7.18 0.96 3.54
C ARG A 49 -7.63 0.85 2.09
N ALA A 50 -7.90 1.96 1.42
CA ALA A 50 -8.31 1.96 0.01
C ALA A 50 -7.20 1.41 -0.90
N GLY A 51 -5.94 1.80 -0.65
CA GLY A 51 -4.78 1.31 -1.37
C GLY A 51 -4.56 -0.20 -1.19
N LEU A 52 -4.55 -0.67 0.06
CA LEU A 52 -4.39 -2.09 0.38
C LEU A 52 -5.54 -2.93 -0.21
N ARG A 53 -6.80 -2.49 -0.08
CA ARG A 53 -7.93 -3.20 -0.69
C ARG A 53 -7.80 -3.33 -2.21
N ARG A 54 -7.27 -2.31 -2.88
CA ARG A 54 -7.03 -2.36 -4.33
C ARG A 54 -5.90 -3.33 -4.67
N ALA A 55 -4.82 -3.34 -3.89
CA ALA A 55 -3.69 -4.24 -4.10
C ALA A 55 -4.02 -5.71 -3.77
N LEU A 56 -4.94 -5.96 -2.84
CA LEU A 56 -5.44 -7.29 -2.50
C LEU A 56 -6.45 -7.85 -3.50
N LYS A 57 -6.86 -7.10 -4.53
CA LYS A 57 -7.85 -7.58 -5.50
C LYS A 57 -7.25 -8.77 -6.29
N GLY A 58 -7.83 -9.95 -6.11
CA GLY A 58 -7.33 -11.21 -6.70
C GLY A 58 -6.29 -11.94 -5.85
N ASN A 59 -6.01 -11.46 -4.63
CA ASN A 59 -5.22 -12.17 -3.65
C ASN A 59 -6.15 -12.95 -2.71
N GLU A 60 -6.01 -14.28 -2.68
CA GLU A 60 -6.84 -15.17 -1.85
C GLU A 60 -6.17 -15.53 -0.52
N GLN A 61 -4.87 -15.24 -0.36
CA GLN A 61 -4.07 -15.65 0.80
C GLN A 61 -4.08 -14.61 1.92
N VAL A 62 -4.40 -13.36 1.58
CA VAL A 62 -4.35 -12.23 2.52
C VAL A 62 -5.68 -11.48 2.48
N ARG A 63 -6.25 -11.24 3.66
CA ARG A 63 -7.43 -10.40 3.84
C ARG A 63 -7.08 -9.15 4.63
N LEU A 64 -7.93 -8.15 4.49
CA LEU A 64 -7.85 -6.92 5.24
C LEU A 64 -8.88 -6.93 6.37
N ALA A 65 -8.43 -6.65 7.60
CA ALA A 65 -9.29 -6.46 8.76
C ALA A 65 -9.14 -5.03 9.29
N GLN A 66 -10.19 -4.54 9.95
CA GLN A 66 -10.21 -3.22 10.56
C GLN A 66 -10.67 -3.32 12.01
N ARG A 67 -9.95 -2.65 12.91
CA ARG A 67 -10.33 -2.52 14.32
C ARG A 67 -10.20 -1.05 14.73
N GLY A 68 -11.33 -0.35 14.79
CA GLY A 68 -11.32 1.11 14.97
C GLY A 68 -10.65 1.82 13.79
N GLU A 69 -9.64 2.62 14.06
CA GLU A 69 -8.83 3.31 13.02
C GLU A 69 -7.64 2.49 12.52
N GLU A 70 -7.40 1.33 13.12
CA GLU A 70 -6.27 0.49 12.81
C GLU A 70 -6.61 -0.49 11.68
N THR A 71 -5.67 -0.61 10.74
CA THR A 71 -5.77 -1.52 9.61
C THR A 71 -4.84 -2.69 9.82
N TYR A 72 -5.34 -3.90 9.57
CA TYR A 72 -4.60 -5.14 9.73
C TYR A 72 -4.61 -5.93 8.43
N LEU A 73 -3.50 -6.60 8.14
CA LEU A 73 -3.45 -7.71 7.20
C LEU A 73 -3.54 -9.00 7.99
N ILE A 74 -4.38 -9.92 7.54
CA ILE A 74 -4.55 -11.23 8.13
C ILE A 74 -4.32 -12.28 7.05
N ARG A 75 -3.66 -13.37 7.40
CA ARG A 75 -3.56 -14.52 6.52
C ARG A 75 -4.90 -15.24 6.53
N ASP A 76 -5.40 -15.54 5.35
CA ASP A 76 -6.62 -16.31 5.20
C ASP A 76 -6.27 -17.79 5.37
N SER A 77 -6.37 -18.30 6.60
CA SER A 77 -6.14 -19.71 6.92
C SER A 77 -7.37 -20.57 6.59
N GLN A 78 -7.89 -20.44 5.37
CA GLN A 78 -8.92 -21.34 4.84
C GLN A 78 -8.37 -21.99 3.56
N ALA A 79 -7.65 -23.09 3.75
CA ALA A 79 -7.60 -24.19 2.80
C ALA A 79 -8.78 -25.13 3.09
#